data_AF-A0A7G2M4Y0-F1
#
_entry.id   AF-A0A7G2M4Y0-F1
#
_cell.length_a   1.000
_cell.length_b   1.000
_cell.length_c   1.000
_cell.angle_alpha   90.00
_cell.angle_beta   90.00
_cell.angle_gamma   90.00
#
_symmetry.space_group_name_H-M   'P 1'
#
loop_
_entity.id
_entity.type
_entity.pdbx_description
1 polymer ?
#
loop_
_entity_poly.entity_id
_entity_poly.type
_entity_poly.pdbx_seq_one_letter_code
_entity_poly.pdbx_strand_id
1 'polypeptide(L)'
;MRKDFWVTTSNKQLAFLQHIVTMLNPENGRAAVVLPDNVLFEGGAGELIRKKMPDNLNLHTVLRLPAGIFYAQGVKANVLFFNTAKKPEKHMTKDVWFYDYRTNVHHTPKKNP
;
A
#
# COMPACT_ATOMS: atom_id res chain seq x y z
N MET A 1 1.33 23.76 -0.95
CA MET A 1 0.75 22.42 -0.69
C MET A 1 0.57 21.69 -2.02
N ARG A 2 0.75 20.36 -2.06
CA ARG A 2 0.55 19.51 -3.26
C ARG A 2 -0.93 19.48 -3.61
N LYS A 3 -1.31 19.96 -4.80
CA LYS A 3 -2.72 20.01 -5.25
C LYS A 3 -3.22 18.67 -5.82
N ASP A 4 -2.29 17.76 -6.07
CA ASP A 4 -2.45 16.46 -6.70
C ASP A 4 -2.63 15.32 -5.68
N PHE A 5 -2.63 15.63 -4.38
CA PHE A 5 -2.94 14.66 -3.32
C PHE A 5 -4.43 14.69 -3.01
N TRP A 6 -5.02 13.53 -2.75
CA TRP A 6 -6.41 13.42 -2.32
C TRP A 6 -6.62 14.01 -0.92
N VAL A 7 -5.62 13.83 -0.05
CA VAL A 7 -5.64 14.24 1.36
C VAL A 7 -4.27 14.76 1.77
N THR A 8 -4.24 15.96 2.35
CA THR A 8 -3.03 16.49 2.98
C THR A 8 -2.73 15.73 4.28
N THR A 9 -1.50 15.25 4.43
CA THR A 9 -1.07 14.47 5.60
C THR A 9 0.38 14.77 5.97
N SER A 10 0.69 14.72 7.27
CA SER A 10 2.07 14.74 7.78
C SER A 10 2.72 13.35 7.80
N ASN A 11 1.92 12.28 7.64
CA ASN A 11 2.41 10.92 7.54
C ASN A 11 3.13 10.73 6.19
N LYS A 12 4.45 10.51 6.27
CA LYS A 12 5.33 10.42 5.09
C LYS A 12 5.00 9.19 4.23
N GLN A 13 4.58 8.08 4.82
CA GLN A 13 4.23 6.86 4.11
C GLN A 13 2.96 7.04 3.27
N LEU A 14 1.93 7.68 3.86
CA LEU A 14 0.70 8.03 3.15
C LEU A 14 0.92 9.08 2.05
N ALA A 15 1.79 10.06 2.30
CA ALA A 15 2.20 11.02 1.28
C ALA A 15 2.92 10.33 0.11
N PHE A 16 3.78 9.35 0.41
CA PHE A 16 4.51 8.59 -0.60
C PHE A 16 3.59 7.70 -1.44
N LEU A 17 2.61 7.05 -0.82
CA LEU A 17 1.59 6.28 -1.54
C LEU A 17 0.82 7.16 -2.54
N GLN A 18 0.30 8.31 -2.09
CA GLN A 18 -0.38 9.25 -2.98
C GLN A 18 0.54 9.70 -4.11
N HIS A 19 1.81 10.00 -3.80
CA HIS A 19 2.78 10.39 -4.82
C HIS A 19 3.03 9.30 -5.87
N ILE A 20 3.18 8.04 -5.48
CA ILE A 20 3.33 6.95 -6.46
C ILE A 20 2.14 6.89 -7.40
N VAL A 21 0.92 7.00 -6.86
CA VAL A 21 -0.30 6.98 -7.66
C VAL A 21 -0.32 8.12 -8.67
N THR A 22 0.11 9.33 -8.28
CA THR A 22 0.22 10.47 -9.22
C THR A 22 1.24 10.28 -10.33
N MET A 23 2.23 9.40 -10.15
CA MET A 23 3.26 9.11 -11.17
C MET A 23 2.88 7.98 -12.12
N LEU A 24 1.84 7.21 -11.82
CA LEU A 24 1.41 6.11 -12.67
C LEU A 24 0.76 6.62 -13.96
N ASN A 25 0.98 5.89 -15.06
CA ASN A 25 0.21 6.12 -16.29
C ASN A 25 -1.28 5.98 -15.95
N PRO A 26 -2.12 6.99 -16.22
CA PRO A 26 -3.54 6.94 -15.86
C PRO A 26 -4.32 5.86 -16.62
N GLU A 27 -3.83 5.40 -17.78
CA GLU A 27 -4.55 4.45 -18.62
C GLU A 27 -4.32 2.97 -18.22
N ASN A 28 -3.12 2.62 -17.75
CA ASN A 28 -2.72 1.23 -17.53
C ASN A 28 -1.54 1.03 -16.54
N GLY A 29 -1.24 2.03 -15.72
CA GLY A 29 -0.15 1.97 -14.75
C GLY A 29 -0.37 0.90 -13.68
N ARG A 30 0.73 0.29 -13.21
CA ARG A 30 0.72 -0.73 -12.15
C ARG A 30 1.87 -0.44 -11.18
N ALA A 31 1.64 -0.69 -9.90
CA ALA A 31 2.66 -0.58 -8.87
C ALA A 31 2.55 -1.69 -7.83
N ALA A 32 3.70 -2.02 -7.25
CA ALA A 32 3.81 -2.80 -6.03
C ALA A 32 4.61 -1.96 -5.02
N VAL A 33 4.01 -1.64 -3.87
CA VAL A 33 4.62 -0.72 -2.89
C VAL A 33 4.71 -1.40 -1.53
N VAL A 34 5.92 -1.41 -0.97
CA VAL A 34 6.16 -1.89 0.40
C VAL A 34 5.81 -0.78 1.38
N LEU A 35 4.84 -1.03 2.26
CA LEU A 35 4.35 -0.08 3.25
C LEU A 35 4.24 -0.74 4.63
N PRO A 36 4.51 -0.01 5.73
CA PRO A 36 4.29 -0.53 7.07
C PRO A 36 2.80 -0.72 7.34
N ASP A 37 2.46 -1.62 8.29
CA ASP A 37 1.07 -1.90 8.66
C ASP A 37 0.27 -0.64 9.04
N ASN A 38 0.93 0.38 9.60
CA ASN A 38 0.32 1.65 9.98
C ASN A 38 -0.58 2.24 8.88
N VAL A 39 -0.16 2.16 7.61
CA VAL A 39 -0.94 2.70 6.48
C VAL A 39 -2.32 2.04 6.34
N LEU A 40 -2.45 0.77 6.75
CA LEU A 40 -3.68 0.01 6.62
C LEU A 40 -4.71 0.33 7.71
N PHE A 41 -4.30 0.87 8.86
CA PHE A 41 -5.21 1.08 10.00
C PHE A 41 -5.19 2.50 10.59
N GLU A 42 -4.24 3.36 10.21
CA GLU A 42 -4.16 4.73 10.74
C GLU A 42 -5.47 5.48 10.50
N GLY A 43 -5.98 6.15 11.54
CA GLY A 43 -7.17 6.99 11.45
C GLY A 43 -6.90 8.34 10.76
N GLY A 44 -7.89 9.24 10.77
CA GLY A 44 -7.74 10.59 10.22
C GLY A 44 -7.39 10.58 8.73
N ALA A 45 -6.22 11.09 8.36
CA ALA A 45 -5.80 11.14 6.97
C ALA A 45 -5.67 9.76 6.32
N GLY A 46 -5.23 8.74 7.07
CA GLY A 46 -5.11 7.37 6.56
C GLY A 46 -6.45 6.77 6.19
N GLU A 47 -7.47 6.98 7.03
CA GLU A 47 -8.84 6.54 6.75
C GLU A 47 -9.41 7.22 5.51
N LEU A 48 -9.23 8.53 5.37
CA LEU A 48 -9.70 9.27 4.20
C LEU A 48 -9.02 8.78 2.91
N ILE A 49 -7.71 8.53 2.95
CA ILE A 49 -6.97 7.99 1.80
C ILE A 49 -7.49 6.58 1.46
N ARG A 50 -7.66 5.69 2.45
CA ARG A 50 -8.21 4.35 2.21
C ARG A 50 -9.62 4.37 1.63
N LYS A 51 -10.46 5.33 2.01
CA LYS A 51 -11.79 5.53 1.40
C LYS A 51 -11.71 6.02 -0.05
N LYS A 52 -10.69 6.80 -0.40
CA LYS A 52 -10.45 7.30 -1.77
C LYS A 52 -9.78 6.28 -2.68
N MET A 53 -9.00 5.35 -2.14
CA MET A 53 -8.26 4.36 -2.93
C MET A 53 -9.16 3.56 -3.89
N PRO A 54 -10.28 2.96 -3.47
CA PRO A 54 -11.17 2.21 -4.37
C PRO A 54 -11.69 3.02 -5.56
N ASP A 55 -11.82 4.35 -5.42
CA ASP A 55 -12.33 5.23 -6.47
C ASP A 55 -11.25 5.65 -7.48
N ASN A 56 -9.97 5.60 -7.08
CA ASN A 56 -8.87 6.13 -7.88
C ASN A 56 -7.93 5.04 -8.42
N LEU A 57 -7.95 3.85 -7.82
CA LEU A 57 -7.13 2.72 -8.22
C LEU A 57 -7.84 1.40 -7.91
N ASN A 58 -7.41 0.35 -8.60
CA ASN A 58 -7.79 -1.02 -8.29
C ASN A 58 -6.73 -1.66 -7.40
N LEU A 59 -6.92 -1.66 -6.08
CA LEU A 59 -6.10 -2.40 -5.12
C LEU A 59 -6.58 -3.85 -5.10
N HIS A 60 -5.95 -4.71 -5.89
CA HIS A 60 -6.40 -6.09 -6.05
C HIS A 60 -5.71 -7.06 -5.10
N THR A 61 -4.52 -6.74 -4.56
CA THR A 61 -3.77 -7.70 -3.73
C THR A 61 -2.96 -7.03 -2.62
N VAL A 62 -2.97 -7.65 -1.44
CA VAL A 62 -2.16 -7.29 -0.27
C VAL A 62 -1.39 -8.52 0.19
N LEU A 63 -0.07 -8.45 0.15
CA LEU A 63 0.85 -9.46 0.71
C LEU A 63 1.33 -9.01 2.07
N ARG A 64 1.04 -9.77 3.12
CA ARG A 64 1.59 -9.53 4.46
C ARG A 64 2.96 -10.17 4.56
N LEU A 65 4.00 -9.36 4.74
CA LEU A 65 5.37 -9.87 4.82
C LEU A 65 5.67 -10.43 6.23
N PRO A 66 6.53 -11.45 6.34
CA PRO A 66 6.95 -12.02 7.61
C PRO A 66 7.77 -11.02 8.42
N ALA A 67 7.80 -11.23 9.73
CA ALA A 67 8.64 -10.45 10.63
C ALA A 67 10.13 -10.82 10.46
N GLY A 68 11.03 -9.88 10.72
CA GLY A 68 12.47 -10.14 10.79
C GLY A 68 13.21 -10.21 9.44
N ILE A 69 12.55 -9.91 8.32
CA ILE A 69 13.19 -9.84 7.00
C ILE A 69 13.83 -8.48 6.68
N PHE A 70 13.42 -7.43 7.41
CA PHE A 70 14.00 -6.09 7.29
C PHE A 70 15.06 -5.88 8.37
N TYR A 71 16.07 -5.06 8.08
CA TYR A 71 17.12 -4.69 9.04
C TYR A 71 16.54 -4.06 10.33
N ALA A 72 15.45 -3.30 10.19
CA ALA A 72 14.73 -2.74 11.32
C ALA A 72 13.86 -3.82 12.00
N GLN A 73 14.37 -4.36 13.10
CA GLN A 73 13.65 -5.34 13.92
C GLN A 73 12.30 -4.78 14.40
N GLY A 74 11.25 -5.60 14.32
CA GLY A 74 9.89 -5.25 14.77
C GLY A 74 9.02 -4.53 13.72
N VAL A 75 9.58 -4.12 12.57
CA VAL A 75 8.77 -3.52 11.50
C VAL A 75 7.89 -4.59 10.83
N LYS A 76 6.58 -4.39 10.91
CA LYS A 76 5.57 -5.14 10.16
C LYS A 76 5.24 -4.38 8.88
N ALA A 77 5.46 -5.03 7.73
CA ALA A 77 5.23 -4.43 6.43
C ALA A 77 4.36 -5.32 5.52
N ASN A 78 3.78 -4.69 4.52
CA ASN A 78 2.93 -5.32 3.51
C ASN A 78 3.35 -4.82 2.13
N VAL A 79 3.06 -5.61 1.10
CA VAL A 79 3.15 -5.16 -0.30
C VAL A 79 1.73 -4.97 -0.82
N LEU A 80 1.43 -3.75 -1.27
CA LEU A 80 0.17 -3.42 -1.92
C LEU A 80 0.37 -3.44 -3.43
N PHE A 81 -0.45 -4.22 -4.12
CA PHE A 81 -0.46 -4.30 -5.58
C PHE A 81 -1.71 -3.63 -6.13
N PHE A 82 -1.52 -2.63 -6.98
CA PHE A 82 -2.61 -1.88 -7.55
C PHE A 82 -2.35 -1.40 -8.97
N ASN A 83 -3.43 -1.10 -9.68
CA ASN A 83 -3.38 -0.57 -11.04
C ASN A 83 -4.40 0.55 -11.28
N THR A 84 -4.09 1.40 -12.28
CA THR A 84 -5.01 2.40 -12.84
C THR A 84 -5.70 1.84 -14.09
N ALA A 85 -6.70 2.55 -14.62
CA ALA A 85 -7.42 2.16 -15.82
C ALA A 85 -7.93 3.38 -16.59
N LYS A 86 -7.89 3.30 -17.92
CA LYS A 86 -8.33 4.35 -18.87
C LYS A 86 -9.77 4.83 -18.67
N LYS A 87 -10.67 3.93 -18.28
CA LYS A 87 -12.07 4.23 -17.98
C LYS A 87 -12.35 3.76 -16.55
N PRO A 88 -12.02 4.57 -15.53
CA PRO A 88 -12.28 4.19 -14.16
C PRO A 88 -13.79 4.09 -13.96
N GLU A 89 -14.27 2.89 -13.62
CA GLU A 89 -15.62 2.71 -13.09
C GLU A 89 -15.72 3.39 -11.72
N LYS A 90 -16.95 3.75 -11.30
CA LYS A 90 -17.19 4.16 -9.92
C LYS A 90 -16.91 2.95 -9.02
N HIS A 91 -15.86 3.03 -8.20
CA HIS A 91 -15.25 1.93 -7.46
C HIS A 91 -14.53 0.90 -8.37
N MET A 92 -13.27 1.18 -8.65
CA MET A 92 -12.38 0.30 -9.41
C MET A 92 -11.97 -0.96 -8.62
N THR A 93 -11.78 -0.82 -7.31
CA THR A 93 -11.46 -1.96 -6.44
C THR A 93 -12.75 -2.72 -6.12
N LYS A 94 -12.88 -3.95 -6.65
CA LYS A 94 -14.04 -4.82 -6.42
C LYS A 94 -13.76 -5.85 -5.34
N ASP A 95 -12.63 -6.54 -5.47
CA ASP A 95 -12.18 -7.58 -4.55
C ASP A 95 -10.71 -7.34 -4.21
N VAL A 96 -10.32 -7.71 -2.98
CA VAL A 96 -8.94 -7.61 -2.50
C VAL A 96 -8.48 -8.97 -2.00
N TRP A 97 -7.43 -9.50 -2.62
CA TRP A 97 -6.81 -10.75 -2.23
C TRP A 97 -5.78 -10.51 -1.13
N PHE A 98 -5.95 -11.17 0.02
CA PHE A 98 -4.99 -11.11 1.11
C PHE A 98 -4.17 -12.40 1.14
N TYR A 99 -2.85 -12.27 1.00
CA TYR A 99 -1.91 -13.37 1.20
C TYR A 99 -1.18 -13.16 2.53
N ASP A 100 -1.45 -14.02 3.52
CA ASP A 100 -0.78 -13.97 4.81
C ASP A 100 0.50 -14.83 4.79
N TYR A 101 1.64 -14.19 4.53
CA TYR A 101 2.96 -14.81 4.66
C TYR A 101 3.66 -14.39 5.96
N ARG A 102 2.90 -14.13 7.02
CA ARG A 102 3.43 -13.65 8.30
C ARG A 102 3.07 -14.57 9.45
N THR A 103 1.80 -14.94 9.56
CA THR A 103 1.32 -15.78 10.65
C THR A 103 1.93 -17.18 10.53
N ASN A 104 2.53 -17.69 11.62
CA ASN A 104 3.22 -18.99 11.66
C ASN A 104 4.40 -19.14 10.69
N VAL A 105 4.95 -18.03 10.18
CA VAL A 105 6.16 -18.05 9.35
C VAL A 105 7.35 -17.65 10.22
N HIS A 106 8.28 -18.59 10.41
CA HIS A 106 9.53 -18.35 11.12
C HIS A 106 10.69 -18.24 10.14
N HIS A 107 11.21 -17.03 9.99
CA HIS A 107 12.50 -16.82 9.32
C HIS A 107 13.59 -16.73 10.37
N THR A 108 14.58 -17.62 10.28
CA THR A 108 15.83 -17.48 11.02
C THR A 108 16.76 -16.61 10.18
N PRO A 109 17.14 -15.39 10.62
CA PRO A 109 18.13 -14.60 9.91
C PRO A 109 19.44 -15.41 9.82
N LYS A 110 20.06 -15.45 8.65
CA LYS A 110 21.34 -16.14 8.46
C LYS A 110 22.36 -15.48 9.40
N LYS A 111 22.92 -16.24 10.34
CA LYS A 111 23.80 -15.72 11.40
C LYS A 111 25.16 -15.23 10.90
N ASN A 112 25.49 -15.36 9.61
CA ASN A 112 26.64 -14.76 8.92
C ASN A 112 26.36 -14.80 7.40
N PRO A 113 26.20 -13.65 6.71
CA PRO A 113 26.03 -13.61 5.25
C PRO A 113 27.28 -14.10 4.53
#